data_AF-A0A1G3CNQ9-F1
#
_entry.id   AF-A0A1G3CNQ9-F1
#
_cell.length_a   1.000
_cell.length_b   1.000
_cell.length_c   1.000
_cell.angle_alpha   90.00
_cell.angle_beta   90.00
_cell.angle_gamma   90.00
#
_symmetry.space_group_name_H-M   'P 1'
#
loop_
_entity.id
_entity.type
_entity.pdbx_description
1 polymer ?
#
loop_
_entity_poly.entity_id
_entity_poly.type
_entity_poly.pdbx_seq_one_letter_code
_entity_poly.pdbx_strand_id
1 'polypeptide(L)' 'MADVRGKGIHDAKNWTLEMSRKFNTGHNDDAVINPSKDNICAIAVLDDELYWEHSVSSLITLRFVSNGK' A
#
# COMPACT_ATOMS: atom_id res chain seq x y z
N MET A 1 -0.02 2.64 -18.71
CA MET A 1 1.14 3.04 -17.86
C MET A 1 0.70 2.86 -16.41
N ALA A 2 1.47 2.17 -15.58
CA ALA A 2 1.08 1.93 -14.18
C ALA A 2 1.02 3.26 -13.41
N ASP A 3 -0.01 3.44 -12.58
CA ASP A 3 -0.20 4.65 -11.78
C ASP A 3 0.48 4.57 -10.40
N VAL A 4 0.74 3.34 -9.93
CA VAL A 4 1.50 3.07 -8.71
C VAL A 4 2.98 3.42 -8.93
N ARG A 5 3.55 4.16 -7.97
CA ARG A 5 4.97 4.45 -7.89
C ARG A 5 5.49 4.00 -6.54
N GLY A 6 6.63 3.32 -6.54
CA GLY A 6 7.30 2.84 -5.33
C GLY A 6 8.77 3.23 -5.32
N LYS A 7 9.31 3.51 -4.14
CA LYS A 7 10.75 3.69 -3.90
C LYS A 7 11.15 2.90 -2.66
N GLY A 8 12.10 1.98 -2.82
CA GLY A 8 12.68 1.21 -1.73
C GLY A 8 14.06 1.75 -1.34
N ILE A 9 14.37 1.75 -0.04
CA ILE A 9 15.71 1.97 0.50
C ILE A 9 16.01 0.80 1.44
N HIS A 10 17.16 0.15 1.25
CA HIS A 10 17.67 -0.88 2.15
C HIS A 10 18.86 -0.34 2.93
N ASP A 11 18.80 -0.34 4.26
CA ASP A 11 19.84 0.19 5.15
C ASP A 11 20.78 -0.90 5.70
N ALA A 12 20.97 -1.97 4.93
CA ALA A 12 21.67 -3.21 5.28
C ALA A 12 20.94 -4.11 6.30
N LYS A 13 19.94 -3.60 7.03
CA LYS A 13 19.16 -4.39 7.98
C LYS A 13 17.66 -4.42 7.65
N ASN A 14 17.12 -3.32 7.15
CA ASN A 14 15.69 -3.14 6.93
C ASN A 14 15.41 -2.56 5.56
N TRP A 15 14.25 -2.92 5.02
CA TRP A 15 13.65 -2.24 3.88
C TRP A 15 12.69 -1.16 4.35
N THR A 16 12.84 0.04 3.78
CA THR A 16 11.83 1.10 3.82
C THR A 16 11.25 1.26 2.43
N LEU A 17 9.93 1.13 2.30
CA LEU A 17 9.22 1.32 1.03
C LEU A 17 8.27 2.51 1.13
N GLU A 18 8.43 3.47 0.22
CA GLU A 18 7.48 4.56 0.00
C GLU A 18 6.66 4.27 -1.25
N MET A 19 5.33 4.25 -1.10
CA MET A 19 4.40 4.00 -2.21
C MET A 19 3.45 5.18 -2.40
N SER A 20 3.12 5.48 -3.66
CA SER A 20 2.09 6.45 -4.01
C SER A 20 1.25 5.92 -5.18
N ARG A 21 -0.03 6.31 -5.19
CA ARG A 21 -1.01 5.89 -6.20
C ARG A 21 -2.05 6.99 -6.38
N LYS A 22 -2.71 7.03 -7.54
CA LYS A 22 -3.97 7.78 -7.68
C LYS A 22 -5.05 7.12 -6.82
N PHE A 23 -5.93 7.93 -6.22
CA PHE A 23 -7.03 7.42 -5.40
C PHE A 23 -8.08 6.65 -6.21
N ASN A 24 -8.24 7.00 -7.49
CA ASN A 24 -9.11 6.31 -8.42
C ASN A 24 -8.46 6.31 -9.80
N THR A 25 -8.29 5.14 -10.39
CA THR A 25 -7.71 4.98 -11.73
C THR A 25 -8.78 4.94 -12.83
N GLY A 26 -10.04 4.72 -12.47
CA GLY A 26 -11.16 4.51 -13.41
C GLY A 26 -11.24 3.08 -13.96
N HIS A 27 -10.39 2.16 -13.52
CA HIS A 27 -10.42 0.75 -13.90
C HIS A 27 -11.18 -0.08 -12.85
N ASN A 28 -12.03 -1.00 -13.29
CA ASN A 28 -12.90 -1.78 -12.40
C ASN A 28 -12.15 -2.75 -11.49
N ASP A 29 -10.97 -3.20 -11.90
CA ASP A 29 -10.15 -4.16 -11.15
C ASP A 29 -9.27 -3.47 -10.10
N ASP A 30 -9.23 -2.14 -10.08
CA ASP A 30 -8.43 -1.35 -9.14
C ASP A 30 -9.23 -0.95 -7.91
N ALA A 31 -8.60 -1.07 -6.74
CA ALA A 31 -9.16 -0.54 -5.50
C ALA A 31 -9.26 1.00 -5.55
N VAL A 32 -10.43 1.53 -5.19
CA VAL A 32 -10.65 2.97 -5.01
C VAL A 32 -10.35 3.36 -3.57
N ILE A 33 -9.39 4.25 -3.37
CA ILE A 33 -9.09 4.86 -2.07
C ILE A 33 -9.99 6.09 -1.91
N ASN A 34 -10.96 6.02 -1.02
CA ASN A 34 -11.89 7.12 -0.76
C ASN A 34 -11.49 7.90 0.50
N PRO A 35 -11.10 9.19 0.40
CA PRO A 35 -10.68 9.99 1.56
C PRO A 35 -11.80 10.26 2.58
N SER A 36 -13.06 10.13 2.18
CA SER A 36 -14.22 10.36 3.07
C SER A 36 -14.62 9.13 3.88
N LYS A 37 -13.94 7.99 3.71
CA LYS A 37 -14.29 6.72 4.31
C LYS A 37 -13.06 6.00 4.83
N ASP A 38 -13.32 4.97 5.63
CA ASP A 38 -12.30 3.99 5.99
C ASP A 38 -11.97 3.13 4.77
N ASN A 39 -10.68 2.97 4.51
CA ASN A 39 -10.15 2.14 3.43
C ASN A 39 -9.47 0.94 4.06
N ILE A 40 -9.99 -0.26 3.80
CA ILE A 40 -9.45 -1.49 4.37
C ILE A 40 -8.42 -2.07 3.39
N CYS A 41 -7.24 -2.40 3.90
CA CYS A 41 -6.19 -3.07 3.14
C CYS A 41 -5.41 -4.06 4.02
N ALA A 42 -4.47 -4.78 3.42
CA ALA A 42 -3.49 -5.59 4.12
C ALA A 42 -2.16 -5.51 3.35
N ILE A 43 -1.06 -5.83 4.02
CA ILE A 43 0.28 -5.88 3.43
C ILE A 43 0.76 -7.32 3.47
N ALA A 44 1.20 -7.83 2.32
CA ALA A 44 1.95 -9.08 2.23
C ALA A 44 3.42 -8.73 1.97
N VAL A 45 4.33 -9.31 2.76
CA VAL A 45 5.79 -9.21 2.57
C VAL A 45 6.29 -10.58 2.15
N LEU A 46 7.01 -10.61 1.05
CA LEU A 46 7.57 -11.83 0.47
C LEU A 46 9.06 -11.80 0.78
N ASP A 47 9.53 -12.81 1.51
CA ASP A 47 10.89 -12.85 2.05
C ASP A 47 11.91 -13.47 1.07
N ASP A 48 11.43 -14.02 -0.05
CA ASP A 48 12.26 -14.58 -1.12
C ASP A 48 11.74 -14.26 -2.53
N GLU A 49 12.58 -14.52 -3.53
CA GLU A 49 12.26 -14.36 -4.96
C GLU A 49 11.27 -15.42 -5.48
N LEU A 50 11.04 -16.48 -4.70
CA LEU A 50 10.22 -17.64 -5.08
C LEU A 50 8.77 -17.51 -4.61
N TYR A 51 8.46 -16.50 -3.79
CA TYR A 51 7.13 -16.14 -3.31
C TYR A 51 6.44 -17.21 -2.45
N TRP A 52 7.17 -18.23 -2.01
CA TRP A 52 6.60 -19.35 -1.25
C TRP A 52 6.49 -19.03 0.23
N GLU A 53 7.44 -18.28 0.77
CA GLU A 53 7.39 -17.78 2.13
C GLU A 53 6.99 -16.31 2.12
N HIS A 54 5.87 -16.03 2.79
CA HIS A 54 5.38 -14.67 2.94
C HIS A 54 4.71 -14.50 4.31
N SER A 55 4.80 -13.28 4.82
CA SER A 55 4.01 -12.85 5.97
C SER A 55 2.88 -11.93 5.47
N VAL A 56 1.73 -12.00 6.13
CA VAL A 56 0.60 -11.11 5.85
C VAL A 56 0.25 -10.37 7.13
N SER A 57 0.00 -9.08 7.01
CA SER A 57 -0.52 -8.28 8.12
C SER A 57 -1.95 -8.71 8.48
N SER A 58 -2.39 -8.37 9.68
CA SER A 58 -3.83 -8.23 9.93
C SER A 58 -4.43 -7.14 9.02
N LEU A 59 -5.76 -7.06 8.97
CA LEU A 59 -6.43 -5.97 8.26
C LEU A 59 -6.01 -4.61 8.84
N ILE A 60 -5.63 -3.71 7.94
CA ILE A 60 -5.25 -2.34 8.21
C ILE A 60 -6.40 -1.45 7.77
N THR A 61 -6.87 -0.59 8.68
CA THR A 61 -7.86 0.44 8.37
C THR A 61 -7.17 1.77 8.17
N LEU A 62 -7.13 2.25 6.93
CA LEU A 62 -6.60 3.56 6.55
C LEU A 62 -7.72 4.60 6.59
N ARG A 63 -7.58 5.59 7.48
CA ARG A 63 -8.50 6.73 7.62
C ARG A 63 -7.76 8.03 7.38
N PHE A 64 -8.29 8.85 6.47
CA PHE A 64 -7.81 10.22 6.32
C PHE A 64 -8.40 11.07 7.43
N VAL A 65 -7.54 11.67 8.25
CA VAL A 65 -7.96 12.64 9.25
C VAL A 65 -7.88 14.03 8.62
N SER A 66 -9.00 14.74 8.62
CA SER A 66 -9.00 16.17 8.34
C SER A 66 -8.31 16.86 9.51
N ASN A 67 -7.07 17.31 9.33
CA ASN A 67 -6.54 18.35 10.21
C ASN A 67 -7.34 19.62 9.89
N GLY A 68 -8.37 19.90 10.69
CA GLY A 68 -9.03 21.20 10.70
C GLY A 68 -7.94 22.27 10.76
N LYS A 69 -8.06 23.27 9.88
CA LYS A 69 -7.18 24.43 9.85
C LYS A 69 -7.06 25.09 11.23
#